data_AF-W2HVP7-F1
#
_entry.id   AF-W2HVP7-F1
#
_cell.length_a   1.000
_cell.length_b   1.000
_cell.length_c   1.000
_cell.angle_alpha   90.00
_cell.angle_beta   90.00
_cell.angle_gamma   90.00
#
_symmetry.space_group_name_H-M   'P 1'
#
loop_
_entity.id
_entity.type
_entity.pdbx_description
1 polymer ?
#
loop_
_entity_poly.entity_id
_entity_poly.type
_entity_poly.pdbx_seq_one_letter_code
_entity_poly.pdbx_strand_id
1 'polypeptide(L)'
;MDDADAVDYKLDMTDDELRDIAESGWTIYVEEHCGDLQVRPPTNCYSGPWGSTRSAVAYAESPLAMIVYFLPKELWIRIADETNRYRQQTIGAVAASRRAKMLARQAQDSRVSVPSLEDYEEKLGKFKRIQAHELVQCHWSADCSNSCPHSRRSLEALVYG
;
A
#
# COMPACT_ATOMS: atom_id res chain seq x y z
N MET A 1 9.51 -20.24 -20.44
CA MET A 1 8.24 -19.93 -21.13
C MET A 1 7.26 -19.58 -20.03
N ASP A 2 6.98 -18.32 -19.68
CA ASP A 2 7.47 -17.02 -20.14
C ASP A 2 7.50 -16.11 -18.89
N ASP A 3 8.70 -15.66 -18.52
CA ASP A 3 8.95 -14.73 -17.41
C ASP A 3 8.66 -13.29 -17.89
N ALA A 4 7.39 -12.90 -17.94
CA ALA A 4 7.00 -11.57 -18.41
C ALA A 4 5.84 -10.99 -17.60
N ASP A 5 6.05 -10.74 -16.29
CA ASP A 5 5.22 -9.77 -15.57
C ASP A 5 5.95 -9.13 -14.37
N ALA A 6 7.26 -8.91 -14.49
CA ALA A 6 7.95 -7.93 -13.66
C ALA A 6 7.50 -6.54 -14.15
N VAL A 7 6.43 -6.02 -13.57
CA VAL A 7 6.02 -4.63 -13.74
C VAL A 7 7.12 -3.73 -13.18
N ASP A 8 7.95 -3.21 -14.08
CA ASP A 8 8.86 -2.10 -13.82
C ASP A 8 8.00 -0.89 -13.46
N TYR A 9 7.80 -0.66 -12.17
CA TYR A 9 7.24 0.58 -11.65
C TYR A 9 8.28 1.69 -11.82
N LYS A 10 8.60 2.02 -13.06
CA LYS A 10 9.32 3.22 -13.36
C LYS A 10 8.37 4.36 -13.05
N LEU A 11 8.59 5.03 -11.92
CA LEU A 11 8.04 6.37 -11.64
C LEU A 11 8.68 7.34 -12.63
N ASP A 12 8.34 7.18 -13.92
CA ASP A 12 8.77 8.07 -14.99
C ASP A 12 7.78 9.23 -15.02
N MET A 13 7.88 10.08 -13.99
CA MET A 13 7.27 11.39 -14.00
C MET A 13 8.27 12.37 -14.59
N THR A 14 7.82 13.11 -15.59
CA THR A 14 8.61 14.19 -16.19
C THR A 14 8.81 15.34 -15.20
N ASP A 15 9.87 16.12 -15.37
CA ASP A 15 10.15 17.30 -14.52
C ASP A 15 9.01 18.32 -14.54
N ASP A 16 8.32 18.40 -15.69
CA ASP A 16 7.14 19.27 -15.85
C ASP A 16 5.95 18.77 -15.02
N GLU A 17 5.72 17.46 -14.94
CA GLU A 17 4.69 16.86 -14.08
C GLU A 17 5.03 17.01 -12.58
N LEU A 18 6.31 16.90 -12.21
CA LEU A 18 6.77 17.18 -10.84
C LEU A 18 6.53 18.64 -10.44
N ARG A 19 6.78 19.57 -11.37
CA ARG A 19 6.54 20.99 -11.16
C ARG A 19 5.05 21.31 -11.09
N ASP A 20 4.23 20.68 -11.91
CA ASP A 20 2.77 20.81 -11.86
C ASP A 20 2.20 20.29 -10.53
N ILE A 21 2.71 19.19 -9.98
CA ILE A 21 2.30 18.70 -8.64
C ILE A 21 2.74 19.66 -7.53
N ALA A 22 3.92 20.27 -7.66
CA ALA A 22 4.40 21.26 -6.69
C ALA A 22 3.55 22.54 -6.71
N GLU A 23 3.05 22.94 -7.88
CA GLU A 23 2.23 24.13 -8.09
C GLU A 23 0.74 23.90 -7.78
N SER A 24 0.17 22.77 -8.21
CA SER A 24 -1.23 22.38 -7.97
C SER A 24 -1.48 21.87 -6.56
N GLY A 25 -0.41 21.52 -5.84
CA GLY A 25 -0.47 20.94 -4.51
C GLY A 25 -1.01 19.51 -4.52
N TRP A 26 -1.12 18.92 -3.33
CA TRP A 26 -1.73 17.60 -3.19
C TRP A 26 -3.25 17.74 -3.33
N THR A 27 -3.90 16.96 -4.18
CA THR A 27 -5.37 16.82 -4.11
C THR A 27 -5.70 16.11 -2.80
N ILE A 28 -6.05 16.88 -1.76
CA ILE A 28 -6.37 16.35 -0.44
C ILE A 28 -7.77 15.74 -0.53
N TYR A 29 -7.84 14.45 -0.83
CA TYR A 29 -9.12 13.73 -0.99
C TYR A 29 -9.95 13.60 0.30
N VAL A 30 -9.36 13.87 1.48
CA VAL A 30 -10.01 13.58 2.78
C VAL A 30 -9.66 14.66 3.82
N GLU A 31 -9.89 15.93 3.50
CA GLU A 31 -9.67 17.00 4.47
C GLU A 31 -10.79 17.02 5.54
N GLU A 32 -12.02 16.67 5.15
CA GLU A 32 -13.22 16.77 5.98
C GLU A 32 -13.25 15.82 7.20
N HIS A 33 -12.47 14.72 7.18
CA HIS A 33 -12.49 13.68 8.23
C HIS A 33 -11.13 13.44 8.88
N CYS A 34 -10.10 14.22 8.49
CA CYS A 34 -8.76 14.09 9.06
C CYS A 34 -8.76 14.28 10.60
N GLY A 35 -9.67 15.12 11.10
CA GLY A 35 -9.89 15.36 12.54
C GLY A 35 -10.57 14.22 13.31
N ASP A 36 -11.19 13.24 12.64
CA ASP A 36 -11.87 12.12 13.30
C ASP A 36 -10.87 11.12 13.89
N LEU A 37 -9.62 11.16 13.42
CA LEU A 37 -8.50 10.44 14.04
C LEU A 37 -7.92 11.29 15.18
N GLN A 38 -8.63 11.31 16.29
CA GLN A 38 -8.11 11.85 17.54
C GLN A 38 -7.14 10.84 18.17
N VAL A 39 -5.89 10.86 17.71
CA VAL A 39 -4.81 10.22 18.47
C VAL A 39 -4.61 11.05 19.74
N ARG A 40 -4.64 10.41 20.91
CA ARG A 40 -4.40 11.11 22.18
C ARG A 40 -3.11 11.94 22.06
N PRO A 41 -3.15 13.23 22.41
CA PRO A 41 -1.96 14.07 22.37
C PRO A 41 -0.89 13.44 23.28
N PRO A 42 0.39 13.44 22.88
CA PRO A 42 1.44 12.87 23.71
C PRO A 42 1.48 13.60 25.05
N THR A 43 1.30 12.87 26.16
CA THR A 43 1.42 13.43 27.52
C THR A 43 2.87 13.81 27.89
N ASN A 44 3.81 13.63 26.97
CA ASN A 44 5.25 13.72 27.16
C ASN A 44 5.91 14.60 26.10
N CYS A 45 5.27 15.71 25.71
CA CYS A 45 5.87 16.66 24.78
C CYS A 45 7.31 17.01 25.19
N TYR A 46 8.20 17.07 24.20
CA TYR A 46 9.62 17.35 24.40
C TYR A 46 9.83 18.69 25.13
N SER A 47 10.56 18.68 26.25
CA SER A 47 10.68 19.83 27.17
C SER A 47 12.08 20.45 27.22
N GLY A 48 12.97 20.13 26.27
CA GLY A 48 14.36 20.62 26.24
C GLY A 48 14.69 21.47 25.02
N PRO A 49 15.97 21.85 24.82
CA PRO A 49 16.41 22.63 23.66
C PRO A 49 16.57 21.78 22.37
N TRP A 50 17.12 20.56 22.45
CA TRP A 50 17.20 19.56 21.34
C TRP A 50 17.42 18.12 21.86
N GLY A 51 16.80 17.11 21.24
CA GLY A 51 16.97 15.70 21.60
C GLY A 51 15.69 14.86 21.54
N SER A 52 15.81 13.57 21.86
CA SER A 52 14.68 12.64 21.94
C SER A 52 13.94 12.76 23.28
N THR A 53 12.63 12.54 23.25
CA THR A 53 11.82 12.44 24.47
C THR A 53 12.21 11.20 25.28
N ARG A 54 12.18 11.29 26.61
CA ARG A 54 12.43 10.14 27.52
C ARG A 54 11.63 8.89 27.16
N SER A 55 10.40 9.07 26.67
CA SER A 55 9.54 7.99 26.19
C SER A 55 10.06 7.32 24.92
N ALA A 56 10.52 8.10 23.93
CA ALA A 56 11.07 7.56 22.70
C ALA A 56 12.36 6.77 22.97
N VAL A 57 13.20 7.26 23.89
CA VAL A 57 14.42 6.55 24.33
C VAL A 57 14.10 5.18 24.91
N ALA A 58 13.01 5.04 25.68
CA ALA A 58 12.61 3.77 26.27
C ALA A 58 12.25 2.68 25.23
N TYR A 59 11.91 3.08 24.00
CA TYR A 59 11.60 2.15 22.90
C TYR A 59 12.75 2.03 21.88
N ALA A 60 13.86 2.74 22.07
CA ALA A 60 14.94 2.83 21.09
C ALA A 60 15.71 1.53 20.87
N GLU A 61 15.69 0.62 21.84
CA GLU A 61 16.38 -0.67 21.75
C GLU A 61 15.69 -1.66 20.80
N SER A 62 14.42 -1.41 20.44
CA SER A 62 13.67 -2.23 19.50
C SER A 62 13.16 -1.37 18.33
N PRO A 63 13.71 -1.56 17.11
CA PRO A 63 13.21 -0.87 15.92
C PRO A 63 11.71 -1.06 15.71
N LEU A 64 11.19 -2.25 16.02
CA LEU A 64 9.76 -2.54 15.96
C LEU A 64 8.96 -1.73 16.99
N ALA A 65 9.46 -1.62 18.23
CA ALA A 65 8.80 -0.81 19.24
C ALA A 65 8.80 0.68 18.88
N MET A 66 9.85 1.16 18.21
CA MET A 66 9.91 2.54 17.71
C MET A 66 8.86 2.80 16.63
N ILE A 67 8.63 1.85 15.71
CA ILE A 67 7.57 1.96 14.70
C ILE A 67 6.19 2.08 15.37
N VAL A 68 5.90 1.24 16.37
CA VAL A 68 4.61 1.29 17.09
C VAL A 68 4.48 2.52 17.99
N TYR A 69 5.61 3.09 18.44
CA TYR A 69 5.64 4.33 19.19
C TYR A 69 5.20 5.53 18.34
N PHE A 70 5.67 5.61 17.09
CA PHE A 70 5.29 6.69 16.17
C PHE A 70 4.00 6.43 15.40
N LEU A 71 3.68 5.16 15.13
CA LEU A 71 2.49 4.73 14.39
C LEU A 71 1.58 3.93 15.33
N PRO A 72 0.59 4.59 15.96
CA PRO A 72 -0.30 3.95 16.92
C PRO A 72 -1.06 2.77 16.30
N LYS A 73 -1.40 1.77 17.12
CA LYS A 73 -2.21 0.62 16.69
C LYS A 73 -3.51 1.03 16.00
N GLU A 74 -4.15 2.09 16.48
CA GLU A 74 -5.37 2.65 15.92
C GLU A 74 -5.19 3.09 14.46
N LEU A 75 -4.05 3.68 14.12
CA LEU A 75 -3.75 4.10 12.75
C LEU A 75 -3.74 2.87 11.82
N TRP A 76 -3.07 1.79 12.22
CA TRP A 76 -2.99 0.56 11.44
C TRP A 76 -4.37 -0.09 11.23
N ILE A 77 -5.24 -0.05 12.23
CA ILE A 77 -6.62 -0.53 12.12
C ILE A 77 -7.38 0.28 11.07
N ARG A 78 -7.30 1.61 11.13
CA ARG A 78 -7.98 2.48 10.17
C ARG A 78 -7.44 2.34 8.75
N ILE A 79 -6.12 2.22 8.59
CA ILE A 79 -5.52 1.97 7.27
C ILE A 79 -6.04 0.64 6.71
N ALA A 80 -6.10 -0.42 7.52
CA ALA A 80 -6.64 -1.70 7.08
C ALA A 80 -8.11 -1.57 6.67
N ASP A 81 -8.94 -0.90 7.47
CA ASP A 81 -10.36 -0.71 7.17
C ASP A 81 -10.58 0.11 5.90
N GLU A 82 -9.87 1.23 5.74
CA GLU A 82 -9.97 2.08 4.56
C GLU A 82 -9.46 1.36 3.31
N THR A 83 -8.34 0.64 3.41
CA THR A 83 -7.79 -0.15 2.29
C THR A 83 -8.78 -1.22 1.83
N ASN A 84 -9.41 -1.92 2.77
CA ASN A 84 -10.44 -2.91 2.45
C ASN A 84 -11.69 -2.27 1.84
N ARG A 85 -12.11 -1.10 2.33
CA ARG A 85 -13.24 -0.34 1.78
C ARG A 85 -12.96 0.11 0.35
N TYR A 86 -11.83 0.76 0.13
CA TYR A 86 -11.38 1.20 -1.19
C TYR A 86 -11.30 0.02 -2.16
N ARG A 87 -10.73 -1.11 -1.71
CA ARG A 87 -10.67 -2.32 -2.51
C ARG A 87 -12.06 -2.78 -2.94
N GLN A 88 -13.02 -2.88 -2.02
CA GLN A 88 -14.40 -3.28 -2.36
C GLN A 88 -15.06 -2.34 -3.36
N GLN A 89 -14.88 -1.02 -3.19
CA GLN A 89 -15.42 -0.01 -4.09
C GLN A 89 -14.81 -0.07 -5.50
N THR A 90 -13.55 -0.51 -5.62
CA THR A 90 -12.81 -0.52 -6.88
C THR A 90 -12.85 -1.85 -7.65
N ILE A 91 -13.45 -2.91 -7.08
CA ILE A 91 -13.52 -4.25 -7.72
C ILE A 91 -14.02 -4.16 -9.18
N GLY A 92 -15.15 -3.48 -9.42
CA GLY A 92 -15.74 -3.40 -10.76
C GLY A 92 -14.86 -2.64 -11.75
N ALA A 93 -14.27 -1.51 -11.33
CA ALA A 93 -13.35 -0.74 -12.17
C ALA A 93 -12.10 -1.54 -12.54
N VAL A 94 -11.52 -2.27 -11.58
CA VAL A 94 -10.36 -3.13 -11.79
C VAL A 94 -10.72 -4.33 -12.68
N ALA A 95 -11.89 -4.95 -12.47
CA ALA A 95 -12.39 -6.06 -13.29
C ALA A 95 -12.57 -5.62 -14.76
N ALA A 96 -13.21 -4.48 -14.98
CA ALA A 96 -13.40 -3.90 -16.31
C ALA A 96 -12.06 -3.60 -16.99
N SER A 97 -11.12 -2.98 -16.27
CA SER A 97 -9.77 -2.68 -16.79
C SER A 97 -9.00 -3.95 -17.16
N ARG A 98 -9.02 -4.98 -16.31
CA ARG A 98 -8.39 -6.28 -16.59
C ARG A 98 -8.99 -6.95 -17.82
N ARG A 99 -10.32 -6.95 -17.92
CA ARG A 99 -11.03 -7.50 -19.07
C ARG A 99 -10.70 -6.75 -20.36
N ALA A 100 -10.66 -5.42 -20.33
CA ALA A 100 -10.30 -4.60 -21.50
C ALA A 100 -8.89 -4.93 -22.02
N LYS A 101 -7.91 -5.09 -21.11
CA LYS A 101 -6.55 -5.52 -21.48
C LYS A 101 -6.54 -6.91 -22.14
N MET A 102 -7.35 -7.83 -21.64
CA MET A 102 -7.45 -9.19 -22.19
C MET A 102 -8.16 -9.20 -23.55
N LEU A 103 -9.19 -8.37 -23.75
CA LEU A 103 -9.82 -8.17 -25.07
C LEU A 103 -8.84 -7.59 -26.08
N ALA A 104 -8.00 -6.63 -25.68
CA ALA A 104 -6.96 -6.07 -26.53
C ALA A 104 -5.93 -7.15 -26.96
N ARG A 105 -5.58 -8.07 -26.04
CA ARG A 105 -4.73 -9.23 -26.35
C ARG A 105 -5.42 -10.23 -27.29
N GLN A 106 -6.72 -10.48 -27.07
CA GLN A 106 -7.50 -11.37 -27.94
C GLN A 106 -7.63 -10.84 -29.38
N ALA A 107 -7.67 -9.52 -29.55
CA ALA A 107 -7.64 -8.90 -30.87
C ALA A 107 -6.32 -9.16 -31.62
N GLN A 108 -5.21 -9.37 -30.88
CA GLN A 108 -3.91 -9.72 -31.45
C GLN A 108 -3.75 -11.25 -31.64
N ASP A 109 -4.24 -12.05 -30.69
CA ASP A 109 -4.22 -13.51 -30.73
C ASP A 109 -5.61 -14.08 -30.39
N SER A 110 -6.28 -14.63 -31.41
CA SER A 110 -7.62 -15.21 -31.29
C SER A 110 -7.69 -16.46 -30.41
N ARG A 111 -6.54 -17.04 -30.00
CA ARG A 111 -6.48 -18.18 -29.08
C ARG A 111 -6.66 -17.77 -27.62
N VAL A 112 -6.55 -16.49 -27.30
CA VAL A 112 -6.71 -15.99 -25.93
C VAL A 112 -8.18 -16.01 -25.55
N SER A 113 -8.52 -16.83 -24.56
CA SER A 113 -9.86 -16.83 -23.95
C SER A 113 -9.98 -15.69 -22.95
N VAL A 114 -11.08 -14.93 -23.04
CA VAL A 114 -11.36 -13.81 -22.15
C VAL A 114 -12.53 -14.17 -21.23
N PRO A 115 -12.27 -14.36 -19.92
CA PRO A 115 -13.32 -14.55 -18.92
C PRO A 115 -14.37 -13.44 -18.90
N SER A 116 -15.54 -13.77 -18.34
CA SER A 116 -16.62 -12.81 -18.14
C SER A 116 -16.21 -11.73 -17.14
N LEU A 117 -16.90 -10.59 -17.15
CA LEU A 117 -16.65 -9.54 -16.15
C LEU A 117 -16.97 -10.05 -14.74
N GLU A 118 -18.05 -10.82 -14.59
CA GLU A 118 -18.46 -11.45 -13.32
C GLU A 118 -17.38 -12.40 -12.79
N ASP A 119 -16.71 -13.16 -13.66
CA ASP A 119 -15.60 -14.06 -13.25
C ASP A 119 -14.44 -13.26 -12.63
N TYR A 120 -14.13 -12.09 -13.19
CA TYR A 120 -13.09 -11.20 -12.65
C TYR A 120 -13.52 -10.60 -11.31
N GLU A 121 -14.77 -10.14 -11.19
CA GLU A 121 -15.29 -9.59 -9.94
C GLU A 121 -15.33 -10.65 -8.84
N GLU A 122 -15.80 -11.86 -9.13
CA GLU A 122 -15.84 -12.97 -8.19
C GLU A 122 -14.43 -13.34 -7.72
N LYS A 123 -13.47 -13.41 -8.65
CA LYS A 123 -12.06 -13.68 -8.32
C LYS A 123 -11.46 -12.58 -7.45
N LEU A 124 -11.74 -11.31 -7.74
CA LEU A 124 -11.28 -10.17 -6.94
C LEU A 124 -11.96 -10.10 -5.57
N GLY A 125 -13.22 -10.55 -5.47
CA GLY A 125 -14.00 -10.61 -4.24
C GLY A 125 -13.53 -11.69 -3.26
N LYS A 126 -12.97 -12.80 -3.76
CA LYS A 126 -12.47 -13.93 -2.94
C LYS A 126 -11.29 -13.57 -2.03
N PHE A 127 -10.58 -12.47 -2.29
CA PHE A 127 -9.40 -12.11 -1.51
C PHE A 127 -9.79 -11.66 -0.09
N LYS A 128 -9.07 -12.18 0.92
CA LYS A 128 -9.40 -12.00 2.34
C LYS A 128 -9.29 -10.53 2.77
N ARG A 129 -9.97 -10.18 3.85
CA ARG A 129 -9.86 -8.85 4.45
C ARG A 129 -8.46 -8.68 5.04
N ILE A 130 -7.76 -7.62 4.62
CA ILE A 130 -6.45 -7.25 5.16
C ILE A 130 -6.62 -6.89 6.64
N GLN A 131 -5.79 -7.47 7.50
CA GLN A 131 -5.75 -7.19 8.93
C GLN A 131 -4.64 -6.19 9.27
N ALA A 132 -4.83 -5.41 10.32
CA ALA A 132 -3.87 -4.39 10.75
C ALA A 132 -2.45 -4.96 11.02
N HIS A 133 -2.37 -6.17 11.59
CA HIS A 133 -1.07 -6.80 11.88
C HIS A 133 -0.34 -7.27 10.62
N GLU A 134 -1.07 -7.62 9.56
CA GLU A 134 -0.48 -7.98 8.26
C GLU A 134 0.22 -6.77 7.64
N LEU A 135 -0.31 -5.55 7.83
CA LEU A 135 0.33 -4.31 7.36
C LEU A 135 1.63 -4.01 8.11
N VAL A 136 1.65 -4.21 9.43
CA VAL A 136 2.87 -4.03 10.24
C VAL A 136 3.96 -5.03 9.84
N GLN A 137 3.56 -6.28 9.56
CA GLN A 137 4.46 -7.31 9.08
C GLN A 137 4.99 -7.03 7.66
N CYS A 138 4.11 -6.61 6.75
CA CYS A 138 4.49 -6.24 5.38
C CYS A 138 5.44 -5.04 5.34
N HIS A 139 5.23 -4.02 6.19
CA HIS A 139 6.14 -2.87 6.29
C HIS A 139 7.55 -3.32 6.68
N TRP A 140 7.65 -4.18 7.69
CA TRP A 140 8.93 -4.77 8.10
C TRP A 140 9.57 -5.61 6.99
N SER A 141 8.78 -6.45 6.31
CA SER A 141 9.28 -7.28 5.19
C SER A 141 9.75 -6.45 4.00
N ALA A 142 9.05 -5.37 3.64
CA ALA A 142 9.43 -4.46 2.57
C ALA A 142 10.72 -3.71 2.88
N ASP A 143 10.89 -3.23 4.12
CA ASP A 143 12.13 -2.61 4.57
C ASP A 143 13.29 -3.62 4.57
N CYS A 144 13.05 -4.86 5.01
CA CYS A 144 14.03 -5.94 4.92
C CYS A 144 14.40 -6.28 3.46
N SER A 145 13.45 -6.25 2.52
CA SER A 145 13.70 -6.53 1.10
C SER A 145 14.33 -5.38 0.32
N ASN A 146 14.09 -4.13 0.72
CA ASN A 146 14.84 -2.98 0.19
C ASN A 146 16.23 -2.87 0.81
N SER A 147 16.42 -3.35 2.04
CA SER A 147 17.72 -3.33 2.73
C SER A 147 18.59 -4.57 2.45
N CYS A 148 18.04 -5.66 1.89
CA CYS A 148 18.78 -6.88 1.53
C CYS A 148 18.36 -7.42 0.14
N PRO A 149 19.22 -7.33 -0.89
CA PRO A 149 18.87 -7.71 -2.27
C PRO A 149 18.57 -9.20 -2.49
N HIS A 150 18.92 -10.07 -1.53
CA HIS A 150 18.69 -11.52 -1.63
C HIS A 150 17.26 -11.98 -1.32
N SER A 151 16.46 -11.18 -0.61
CA SER A 151 15.11 -11.58 -0.18
C SER A 151 13.99 -11.25 -1.17
N ARG A 152 14.26 -10.41 -2.20
CA ARG A 152 13.29 -10.03 -3.24
C ARG A 152 12.68 -11.24 -3.96
N ARG A 153 13.46 -12.32 -4.14
CA ARG A 153 13.02 -13.56 -4.81
C ARG A 153 12.01 -14.40 -4.01
N SER A 154 11.90 -14.23 -2.69
CA SER A 154 10.99 -15.05 -1.87
C SER A 154 9.58 -14.47 -1.74
N LEU A 155 9.41 -13.15 -1.87
CA LEU A 155 8.08 -12.53 -1.85
C LEU A 155 7.32 -12.73 -3.16
N GLU A 156 8.03 -12.80 -4.30
CA GLU A 156 7.43 -13.15 -5.59
C GLU A 156 6.79 -14.54 -5.57
N ALA A 157 7.40 -15.50 -4.87
CA ALA A 157 6.88 -16.86 -4.75
C ALA A 157 5.63 -16.99 -3.83
N LEU A 158 5.41 -16.04 -2.91
CA LEU A 158 4.26 -16.04 -2.00
C LEU A 158 3.07 -15.22 -2.53
N VAL A 159 3.33 -14.28 -3.44
CA VAL A 159 2.30 -13.43 -4.06
C VAL A 159 1.83 -14.00 -5.42
N TYR A 160 2.65 -14.79 -6.10
CA TYR A 160 2.36 -15.35 -7.45
C TYR A 160 2.32 -16.90 -7.50
N GLY A 161 2.20 -17.58 -6.37
CA GLY A 161 1.87 -19.01 -6.29
C GLY A 161 0.38 -19.29 -6.51
#